data_AF-A0A4C1T3W1-F1
#
_entry.id   AF-A0A4C1T3W1-F1
#
_cell.length_a   1.000
_cell.length_b   1.000
_cell.length_c   1.000
_cell.angle_alpha   90.00
_cell.angle_beta   90.00
_cell.angle_gamma   90.00
#
_symmetry.space_group_name_H-M   'P 1'
#
loop_
_entity.id
_entity.type
_entity.pdbx_description
1 polymer ?
#
loop_
_entity_poly.entity_id
_entity_poly.type
_entity_poly.pdbx_seq_one_letter_code
_entity_poly.pdbx_strand_id
1 'polypeptide(L)'
;MAPTQSKHLRKDWDEEQMVKAIKMVRERRWYPKAAKTFNVPRTTLQRLTYKTDLTPEEAAATKLGRKTVLGTQLENVLVEYVLTMESKFYGLTRSDLRRMAYMLAKRNNLPNPFQESGLAGNMSSRSRDTGRHYASGSAKRKAKDEKKKNEAVLSKHVS
;
A
#
# COMPACT_ATOMS: atom_id res chain seq x y z
N MET A 1 0.38 27.46 -21.13
CA MET A 1 0.00 27.30 -19.71
C MET A 1 1.22 26.83 -18.94
N ALA A 2 1.71 27.65 -18.01
CA ALA A 2 2.85 27.27 -17.16
C ALA A 2 2.41 26.19 -16.14
N PRO A 3 3.25 25.19 -15.84
CA PRO A 3 2.93 24.19 -14.82
C PRO A 3 2.83 24.87 -13.45
N THR A 4 1.68 24.78 -12.80
CA THR A 4 1.47 25.27 -11.44
C THR A 4 2.26 24.40 -10.46
N GLN A 5 3.40 24.88 -9.97
CA GLN A 5 4.20 24.17 -8.97
C GLN A 5 3.44 24.15 -7.63
N SER A 6 3.04 22.96 -7.17
CA SER A 6 2.40 22.81 -5.86
C SER A 6 3.45 23.01 -4.75
N LYS A 7 3.19 23.93 -3.81
CA LYS A 7 4.14 24.38 -2.77
C LYS A 7 4.57 23.33 -1.72
N HIS A 8 4.11 22.08 -1.81
CA HIS A 8 4.46 21.04 -0.84
C HIS A 8 5.11 19.84 -1.52
N LEU A 9 6.42 19.66 -1.28
CA LEU A 9 7.10 18.43 -1.61
C LEU A 9 6.52 17.30 -0.76
N ARG A 10 6.20 16.17 -1.41
CA ARG A 10 5.79 14.96 -0.69
C ARG A 10 7.04 14.33 -0.08
N LYS A 11 6.93 13.83 1.16
CA LYS A 11 8.01 13.14 1.88
C LYS A 11 9.21 14.05 2.20
N ASP A 12 8.94 15.30 2.57
CA ASP A 12 9.96 16.31 2.93
C ASP A 12 10.59 16.10 4.32
N TRP A 13 10.73 14.85 4.75
CA TRP A 13 11.36 14.49 6.02
C TRP A 13 12.58 13.63 5.76
N ASP A 14 13.61 13.81 6.58
CA ASP A 14 14.81 12.99 6.53
C ASP A 14 14.48 11.52 6.85
N GLU A 15 14.97 10.62 6.00
CA GLU A 15 14.73 9.19 6.12
C GLU A 15 15.47 8.62 7.33
N GLU A 16 16.70 9.09 7.60
CA GLU A 16 17.48 8.64 8.74
C GLU A 16 16.84 9.03 10.07
N GLN A 17 16.37 10.28 10.19
CA GLN A 17 15.60 10.74 11.34
C GLN A 17 14.31 9.93 11.52
N MET A 18 13.62 9.60 10.43
CA MET A 18 12.40 8.79 10.49
C MET A 18 12.69 7.37 10.99
N VAL A 19 13.78 6.74 10.56
CA VAL A 19 14.22 5.42 11.05
C VAL A 19 14.49 5.47 12.56
N LYS A 20 15.24 6.47 13.03
CA LYS A 20 15.53 6.68 14.46
C LYS A 20 14.26 6.91 15.27
N ALA A 21 13.33 7.71 14.74
CA ALA A 21 12.03 7.94 15.37
C ALA A 21 11.19 6.66 15.47
N ILE A 22 11.18 5.82 14.43
CA ILE A 22 10.46 4.53 14.45
C ILE A 22 11.07 3.59 15.49
N LYS A 23 12.41 3.52 15.60
CA LYS A 23 13.10 2.71 16.63
C LYS A 23 12.70 3.15 18.04
N MET A 24 12.78 4.45 18.34
CA MET A 24 12.35 5.01 19.63
C MET A 24 10.87 4.71 19.96
N VAL A 25 9.98 4.77 18.95
CA VAL A 25 8.56 4.46 19.14
C VAL A 25 8.32 2.96 19.36
N ARG A 26 9.11 2.07 18.74
CA ARG A 26 8.99 0.62 18.98
C ARG A 26 9.39 0.24 20.41
N GLU A 27 10.40 0.91 20.96
CA GLU A 27 10.89 0.66 22.33
C GLU A 27 9.92 1.17 23.42
N ARG A 28 9.52 2.46 23.35
CA ARG A 28 8.80 3.13 24.47
C ARG A 28 7.39 3.62 24.12
N ARG A 29 6.92 3.37 22.89
CA ARG A 29 5.57 3.69 22.37
C ARG A 29 5.12 5.15 22.60
N TRP A 30 6.02 6.11 22.41
CA TRP A 30 5.72 7.53 22.65
C TRP A 30 5.85 8.41 21.38
N TYR A 31 4.75 8.61 20.65
CA TYR A 31 4.74 9.33 19.36
C TYR A 31 5.03 10.85 19.44
N PRO A 32 4.40 11.63 20.33
CA PRO A 32 4.64 13.08 20.42
C PRO A 32 6.09 13.41 20.76
N LYS A 33 6.73 12.63 21.65
CA LYS A 33 8.11 12.88 22.07
C LYS A 33 9.08 12.55 20.94
N ALA A 34 8.95 11.38 20.30
CA ALA A 34 9.77 11.02 19.15
C ALA A 34 9.63 12.01 17.99
N ALA A 35 8.41 12.47 17.68
CA ALA A 35 8.17 13.46 16.64
C ALA A 35 8.89 14.79 16.90
N LYS A 36 8.89 15.27 18.15
CA LYS A 36 9.59 16.50 18.54
C LYS A 36 11.10 16.34 18.52
N THR A 37 11.62 15.22 19.04
CA THR A 37 13.06 14.98 19.14
C THR A 37 13.74 14.85 17.78
N PHE A 38 13.08 14.20 16.81
CA PHE A 38 13.65 13.95 15.49
C PHE A 38 13.11 14.89 14.39
N ASN A 39 12.32 15.91 14.76
CA ASN A 39 11.69 16.85 13.83
C ASN A 39 10.91 16.16 12.68
N VAL A 40 10.19 15.08 12.99
CA VAL A 40 9.42 14.32 11.99
C VAL A 40 7.91 14.52 12.16
N PRO A 41 7.11 14.49 11.08
CA PRO A 41 5.66 14.64 11.19
C PRO A 41 5.01 13.50 11.98
N ARG A 42 4.28 13.87 13.05
CA ARG A 42 3.64 12.93 13.98
C ARG A 42 2.70 11.93 13.28
N THR A 43 1.84 12.42 12.39
CA THR A 43 0.84 11.59 11.69
C THR A 43 1.50 10.58 10.76
N THR A 44 2.59 10.97 10.10
CA THR A 44 3.43 10.08 9.29
C THR A 44 4.08 9.02 10.16
N LEU A 45 4.74 9.40 11.27
CA LEU A 45 5.37 8.47 12.20
C LEU A 45 4.37 7.44 12.74
N GLN A 46 3.19 7.89 13.15
CA GLN A 46 2.11 7.01 13.59
C GLN A 46 1.67 6.04 12.48
N ARG A 47 1.47 6.53 11.25
CA ARG A 47 1.10 5.69 10.10
C ARG A 47 2.15 4.62 9.79
N LEU A 48 3.44 4.97 9.85
CA LEU A 48 4.54 4.05 9.56
C LEU A 48 4.72 3.00 10.66
N THR A 49 4.58 3.39 11.92
CA THR A 49 4.72 2.50 13.08
C THR A 49 3.56 1.49 13.24
N TYR A 50 2.37 1.80 12.71
CA TYR A 50 1.27 0.81 12.64
C TYR A 50 1.57 -0.37 11.72
N LYS A 51 2.48 -0.20 10.74
CA LYS A 51 2.96 -1.30 9.91
C LYS A 51 4.05 -2.05 10.67
N THR A 52 3.62 -2.96 11.54
CA THR A 52 4.53 -3.75 12.40
C THR A 52 5.39 -4.73 11.61
N ASP A 53 4.96 -5.08 10.41
CA ASP A 53 5.54 -6.17 9.62
C ASP A 53 6.78 -5.73 8.83
N LEU A 54 7.05 -4.43 8.73
CA LEU A 54 8.20 -3.87 8.00
C LEU A 54 9.37 -3.56 8.94
N THR A 55 10.59 -3.63 8.41
CA THR A 55 11.75 -3.08 9.13
C THR A 55 11.64 -1.55 9.25
N PRO A 56 12.32 -0.90 10.21
CA PRO A 56 12.30 0.56 10.33
C PRO A 56 12.76 1.27 9.06
N GLU A 57 13.70 0.67 8.33
CA GLU A 57 14.26 1.17 7.06
C GLU A 57 13.24 1.07 5.93
N GLU A 58 12.60 -0.09 5.76
CA GLU A 58 11.53 -0.26 4.76
C GLU A 58 10.31 0.64 5.04
N ALA A 59 10.01 0.86 6.32
CA ALA A 59 8.94 1.75 6.73
C ALA A 59 9.25 3.20 6.34
N ALA A 60 10.50 3.67 6.52
CA ALA A 60 10.93 4.99 6.08
C ALA A 60 10.99 5.10 4.54
N ALA A 61 11.46 4.06 3.85
CA ALA A 61 11.55 3.98 2.39
C ALA A 61 10.20 3.75 1.68
N THR A 62 9.11 3.57 2.42
CA THR A 62 7.79 3.24 1.86
C THR A 62 7.37 4.24 0.76
N LYS A 63 7.14 3.71 -0.45
CA LYS A 63 6.61 4.47 -1.60
C LYS A 63 5.21 5.02 -1.29
N LEU A 64 5.04 6.33 -1.45
CA LEU A 64 3.74 6.99 -1.31
C LEU A 64 2.87 6.74 -2.55
N GLY A 65 1.57 6.55 -2.35
CA GLY A 65 0.59 6.42 -3.43
C GLY A 65 -0.10 5.06 -3.48
N ARG A 66 -0.79 4.82 -4.59
CA ARG A 66 -1.54 3.58 -4.83
C ARG A 66 -0.57 2.44 -5.16
N LYS A 67 -0.81 1.27 -4.59
CA LYS A 67 -0.09 0.05 -4.98
C LYS A 67 -0.37 -0.28 -6.44
N THR A 68 0.63 -0.80 -7.13
CA THR A 68 0.48 -1.26 -8.51
C THR A 68 -0.38 -2.53 -8.55
N VAL A 69 -1.11 -2.72 -9.66
CA VAL A 69 -2.05 -3.84 -9.82
C VAL A 69 -1.32 -5.11 -10.27
N LEU A 70 -0.34 -4.95 -11.17
CA LEU A 70 0.42 -6.06 -11.75
C LEU A 70 1.60 -6.49 -10.85
N GLY A 71 2.04 -5.62 -9.94
CA GLY A 71 3.25 -5.84 -9.15
C GLY A 71 4.52 -5.63 -9.97
N THR A 72 5.67 -5.52 -9.27
CA THR A 72 6.94 -5.11 -9.88
C THR A 72 7.44 -6.08 -10.95
N GLN A 73 7.27 -7.39 -10.74
CA GLN A 73 7.79 -8.40 -11.66
C GLN A 73 7.08 -8.37 -13.02
N LEU A 74 5.74 -8.34 -13.02
CA LEU A 74 4.97 -8.27 -14.27
C LEU A 74 5.11 -6.91 -14.98
N GLU A 75 5.29 -5.82 -14.22
CA GLU A 75 5.60 -4.52 -14.80
C GLU A 75 6.94 -4.54 -15.54
N ASN A 76 7.97 -5.17 -14.98
CA ASN A 76 9.27 -5.31 -15.64
C ASN A 76 9.17 -6.10 -16.94
N VAL A 77 8.46 -7.24 -16.93
CA VAL A 77 8.23 -8.04 -18.15
C VAL A 77 7.49 -7.23 -19.21
N LEU A 78 6.50 -6.42 -18.81
CA LEU A 78 5.77 -5.56 -19.74
C LEU A 78 6.68 -4.46 -20.32
N VAL A 79 7.54 -3.85 -19.51
CA VAL A 79 8.49 -2.82 -19.96
C VAL A 79 9.51 -3.40 -20.94
N GLU A 80 10.08 -4.57 -20.62
CA GLU A 80 11.03 -5.26 -21.49
C GLU A 80 10.41 -5.59 -22.86
N TYR A 81 9.16 -6.07 -22.85
CA TYR A 81 8.41 -6.33 -24.08
C TYR A 81 8.23 -5.07 -24.93
N VAL A 82 7.89 -3.93 -24.31
CA VAL A 82 7.70 -2.66 -25.00
C VAL A 82 8.99 -2.18 -25.64
N LEU A 83 10.11 -2.23 -24.93
CA LEU A 83 11.44 -1.85 -25.44
C LEU A 83 11.86 -2.74 -26.61
N THR A 84 11.59 -4.05 -26.53
CA THR A 84 11.88 -5.00 -27.60
C THR A 84 11.05 -4.72 -28.86
N MET A 85 9.79 -4.34 -28.70
CA MET A 85 8.89 -4.02 -29.82
C MET A 85 9.23 -2.69 -30.47
N GLU A 86 9.62 -1.69 -29.66
CA GLU A 86 10.11 -0.40 -30.16
C GLU A 86 11.40 -0.58 -30.98
N SER A 87 12.32 -1.43 -30.51
CA SER A 87 13.55 -1.77 -31.24
C SER A 87 13.29 -2.47 -32.58
N LYS A 88 12.14 -3.14 -32.71
CA LYS A 88 11.68 -3.79 -33.95
C LYS A 88 10.80 -2.88 -34.82
N PHE A 89 10.74 -1.58 -34.50
CA PHE A 89 9.95 -0.55 -35.19
C PHE A 89 8.44 -0.84 -35.23
N TYR A 90 7.90 -1.59 -34.26
CA TYR A 90 6.46 -1.71 -34.07
C TYR A 90 5.94 -0.47 -33.32
N GLY A 91 5.07 0.30 -33.96
CA GLY A 91 4.42 1.46 -33.35
C GLY A 91 3.40 1.03 -32.29
N LEU A 92 3.83 0.84 -31.04
CA LEU A 92 2.93 0.53 -29.93
C LEU A 92 2.16 1.77 -29.49
N THR A 93 0.83 1.69 -29.52
CA THR A 93 -0.01 2.77 -29.03
C THR A 93 -0.27 2.65 -27.53
N ARG A 94 -0.70 3.76 -26.91
CA ARG A 94 -1.17 3.77 -25.52
C ARG A 94 -2.32 2.79 -25.27
N SER A 95 -3.15 2.54 -26.29
CA SER A 95 -4.27 1.59 -26.21
C SER A 95 -3.77 0.16 -26.10
N ASP A 96 -2.73 -0.19 -26.84
CA ASP A 96 -2.15 -1.54 -26.82
C ASP A 96 -1.50 -1.83 -25.48
N LEU A 97 -0.76 -0.87 -24.90
CA LEU A 97 -0.24 -0.96 -23.53
C LEU A 97 -1.35 -1.26 -22.50
N ARG A 98 -2.49 -0.58 -22.62
CA ARG A 98 -3.64 -0.77 -21.72
C ARG A 98 -4.29 -2.15 -21.90
N ARG A 99 -4.37 -2.66 -23.13
CA ARG A 99 -4.87 -4.01 -23.43
C ARG A 99 -3.92 -5.06 -22.87
N MET A 100 -2.61 -4.92 -23.09
CA MET A 100 -1.61 -5.85 -22.57
C MET A 100 -1.62 -5.90 -21.04
N ALA A 101 -1.70 -4.75 -20.37
CA ALA A 101 -1.83 -4.70 -18.91
C ALA A 101 -3.11 -5.39 -18.41
N TYR A 102 -4.25 -5.20 -19.11
CA TYR A 102 -5.50 -5.90 -18.78
C TYR A 102 -5.36 -7.41 -18.95
N MET A 103 -4.81 -7.85 -20.08
CA MET A 103 -4.60 -9.27 -20.38
C MET A 103 -3.67 -9.93 -19.37
N LEU A 104 -2.57 -9.28 -19.00
CA LEU A 104 -1.64 -9.78 -17.97
C LEU A 104 -2.33 -9.92 -16.62
N ALA A 105 -3.16 -8.96 -16.21
CA ALA A 105 -3.89 -9.04 -14.94
C ALA A 105 -4.90 -10.19 -14.93
N LYS A 106 -5.69 -10.36 -16.00
CA LYS A 106 -6.68 -11.46 -16.11
C LYS A 106 -6.01 -12.83 -16.21
N ARG A 107 -4.93 -12.96 -17.01
CA ARG A 107 -4.18 -14.23 -17.16
C ARG A 107 -3.55 -14.70 -15.84
N ASN A 108 -3.03 -13.76 -15.05
CA ASN A 108 -2.45 -14.07 -13.74
C ASN A 108 -3.50 -14.09 -12.61
N ASN A 109 -4.80 -14.01 -12.94
CA ASN A 109 -5.91 -13.98 -11.98
C ASN A 109 -5.72 -12.94 -10.86
N LEU A 110 -5.12 -11.79 -11.19
CA LEU A 110 -4.86 -10.74 -10.20
C LEU A 110 -6.11 -9.93 -9.90
N PRO A 111 -6.37 -9.59 -8.63
CA PRO A 111 -7.48 -8.73 -8.26
C PRO A 111 -7.24 -7.33 -8.85
N ASN A 112 -7.99 -6.99 -9.89
CA ASN A 112 -7.79 -5.76 -10.64
C ASN A 112 -9.07 -4.91 -10.64
N PRO A 113 -8.95 -3.58 -10.62
CA PRO A 113 -10.08 -2.66 -10.71
C PRO A 113 -10.48 -2.38 -12.16
N PHE A 114 -10.07 -3.21 -13.13
CA PHE A 114 -10.32 -2.94 -14.54
C PHE A 114 -11.76 -3.31 -14.90
N GLN A 115 -12.39 -2.49 -15.73
CA GLN A 115 -13.71 -2.78 -16.26
C GLN A 115 -13.62 -3.91 -17.31
N GLU A 116 -14.70 -4.65 -17.52
CA GLU A 116 -14.80 -5.72 -18.54
C GLU A 116 -14.56 -5.22 -19.97
N SER A 117 -14.47 -3.90 -20.18
CA SER A 117 -14.16 -3.21 -21.45
C SER A 117 -12.83 -3.61 -22.14
N GLY A 118 -12.04 -4.51 -21.56
CA GLY A 118 -10.79 -5.00 -22.17
C GLY A 118 -9.61 -4.03 -22.08
N LEU A 119 -9.74 -2.93 -21.33
CA LEU A 119 -8.74 -1.87 -21.25
C LEU A 119 -8.41 -1.50 -19.79
N ALA A 120 -7.12 -1.43 -19.47
CA ALA A 120 -6.66 -0.86 -18.21
C ALA A 120 -6.80 0.68 -18.19
N GLY A 121 -7.14 1.23 -17.02
CA GLY A 121 -7.15 2.68 -16.79
C GLY A 121 -8.45 3.42 -17.11
N ASN A 122 -9.50 2.72 -17.56
CA ASN A 122 -10.85 3.28 -17.65
C ASN A 122 -11.55 3.14 -16.29
N MET A 123 -11.10 3.92 -15.29
CA MET A 123 -11.69 3.88 -13.96
C MET A 123 -12.64 5.06 -13.79
N SER A 124 -13.95 4.79 -13.72
CA SER A 124 -14.93 5.77 -13.23
C SER A 124 -14.46 6.27 -11.87
N SER A 125 -14.36 7.58 -11.73
CA SER A 125 -13.91 8.31 -10.54
C SER A 125 -14.72 8.06 -9.26
N ARG A 126 -15.73 7.18 -9.29
CA ARG A 126 -16.73 7.02 -8.23
C ARG A 126 -16.43 5.92 -7.20
N SER A 127 -15.55 4.95 -7.47
CA SER A 127 -15.14 3.93 -6.47
C SER A 127 -13.93 4.38 -5.63
N ARG A 128 -13.94 5.62 -5.11
CA ARG A 128 -12.79 6.18 -4.38
C ARG A 128 -12.76 5.88 -2.88
N ASP A 129 -13.83 5.36 -2.28
CA ASP A 129 -13.95 5.41 -0.81
C ASP A 129 -14.36 4.13 -0.08
N THR A 130 -14.75 3.05 -0.76
CA THR A 130 -15.30 1.87 -0.06
C THR A 130 -14.25 0.96 0.58
N GLY A 131 -12.95 1.23 0.42
CA GLY A 131 -11.88 0.35 0.89
C GLY A 131 -11.15 0.79 2.16
N ARG A 132 -11.53 1.92 2.78
CA ARG A 132 -10.86 2.44 3.99
C ARG A 132 -11.71 2.25 5.24
N HIS A 133 -12.34 1.08 5.39
CA HIS A 133 -12.85 0.67 6.69
C HIS A 133 -11.65 0.41 7.59
N TYR A 134 -11.32 1.40 8.42
CA TYR A 134 -10.52 1.23 9.62
C TYR A 134 -11.06 0.01 10.37
N ALA A 135 -10.36 -1.12 10.28
CA ALA A 135 -10.48 -2.19 11.26
C ALA A 135 -9.92 -1.64 12.57
N SER A 136 -10.69 -0.75 13.21
CA SER A 136 -10.48 -0.37 14.60
C SER A 136 -10.51 -1.66 15.42
N GLY A 137 -9.61 -1.77 16.38
CA GLY A 137 -9.28 -3.02 17.08
C GLY A 137 -10.42 -3.73 17.83
N SER A 138 -11.67 -3.29 17.68
CA SER A 138 -12.86 -3.93 18.25
C SER A 138 -13.15 -5.31 17.64
N ALA A 139 -12.94 -5.53 16.34
CA ALA A 139 -13.23 -6.83 15.71
C ALA A 139 -12.26 -7.94 16.18
N LYS A 140 -10.97 -7.60 16.36
CA LYS A 140 -9.96 -8.53 16.91
C LYS A 140 -10.20 -8.85 18.38
N ARG A 141 -10.78 -7.93 19.16
CA ARG A 141 -11.16 -8.17 20.56
C ARG A 141 -12.37 -9.09 20.67
N LYS A 142 -13.43 -8.84 19.88
CA LYS A 142 -14.62 -9.71 19.81
C LYS A 142 -14.26 -11.16 19.47
N ALA A 143 -13.41 -11.39 18.47
CA ALA A 143 -12.98 -12.74 18.10
C ALA A 143 -12.15 -13.44 19.20
N LYS A 144 -11.37 -12.69 19.99
CA LYS A 144 -10.58 -13.24 21.11
C LYS A 144 -11.47 -13.57 22.32
N ASP A 145 -12.45 -12.72 22.61
CA ASP A 145 -13.42 -12.93 23.69
C ASP A 145 -14.39 -14.09 23.40
N GLU A 146 -14.77 -14.26 22.13
CA GLU A 146 -15.64 -15.34 21.67
C GLU A 146 -14.92 -16.69 21.66
N LYS A 147 -13.63 -16.73 21.28
CA LYS A 147 -12.79 -17.92 21.42
C LYS A 147 -12.61 -18.33 22.90
N LYS A 148 -12.39 -17.36 23.79
CA LYS A 148 -12.27 -17.60 25.25
C LYS A 148 -13.58 -18.08 25.88
N LYS A 149 -14.73 -17.57 25.42
CA LYS A 149 -16.06 -18.07 25.85
C LYS A 149 -16.27 -19.52 25.41
N ASN A 150 -15.92 -19.86 24.18
CA ASN A 150 -16.12 -21.22 23.67
C ASN A 150 -15.21 -22.24 24.37
N GLU A 151 -13.95 -21.89 24.66
CA GLU A 151 -13.04 -22.73 25.46
C GLU A 151 -13.57 -22.98 26.88
N ALA A 152 -14.15 -21.95 27.52
CA ALA A 152 -14.75 -22.08 28.86
C ALA A 152 -16.03 -22.93 28.88
N VAL A 153 -16.77 -22.99 27.76
CA VAL A 153 -17.96 -23.85 27.62
C VAL A 153 -17.53 -25.31 27.39
N LEU A 154 -16.49 -25.56 26.60
CA LEU A 154 -15.92 -26.89 26.38
C LEU A 154 -15.33 -27.49 27.67
N SER A 155 -14.68 -26.68 28.51
CA SER A 155 -14.15 -27.16 29.80
C SER A 155 -15.21 -27.53 30.83
N LYS A 156 -16.48 -27.11 30.66
CA LYS A 156 -17.59 -27.43 31.59
C LYS A 156 -18.36 -28.71 31.24
N HIS A 157 -18.10 -29.30 30.08
CA HIS A 157 -18.79 -30.52 29.62
C HIS A 157 -17.89 -31.77 29.69
N VAL A 158 -16.67 -31.64 30.23
CA VAL A 158 -15.69 -32.74 30.37
C VAL A 158 -15.35 -32.97 31.86
N SER A 159 -16.31 -32.76 32.76
CA SER A 159 -16.22 -33.16 34.18
C SER A 159 -17.54 -33.76 34.62
#